data_AF-A0A3R7R042-F1
#
_entry.id   AF-A0A3R7R042-F1
#
_cell.length_a   1.000
_cell.length_b   1.000
_cell.length_c   1.000
_cell.angle_alpha   90.00
_cell.angle_beta   90.00
_cell.angle_gamma   90.00
#
_symmetry.space_group_name_H-M   'P 1'
#
loop_
_entity.id
_entity.type
_entity.pdbx_description
1 polymer ?
#
loop_
_entity_poly.entity_id
_entity_poly.type
_entity_poly.pdbx_seq_one_letter_code
_entity_poly.pdbx_strand_id
1 'polypeptide(L)'
;MIAIDSQGHIAGGTSTNGATHKIPGRVGDSPIPGSGAYVDRHVGGAAATGDGDVMMRFMPALVTVEGMRSGLSPHKAAELALFQIGMYYPEFMGAIVATSITGEVGAACHGFDKFPYSVANPTLQGVSVMEVLCFG
;
A
#
# COMPACT_ATOMS: atom_id res chain seq x y z
N MET A 1 -5.45 4.15 3.31
CA MET A 1 -5.92 5.35 2.57
C MET A 1 -4.75 6.32 2.48
N ILE A 2 -4.60 6.98 1.33
CA ILE A 2 -3.66 8.09 1.14
C ILE A 2 -4.44 9.21 0.46
N ALA A 3 -4.21 10.45 0.89
CA ALA A 3 -4.87 11.62 0.33
C ALA A 3 -3.86 12.76 0.16
N ILE A 4 -4.04 13.53 -0.90
CA ILE A 4 -3.30 14.78 -1.17
C ILE A 4 -4.35 15.90 -1.20
N ASP A 5 -4.15 16.93 -0.37
CA ASP A 5 -5.06 18.08 -0.31
C ASP A 5 -4.80 19.07 -1.47
N SER A 6 -5.64 20.11 -1.57
CA SER A 6 -5.52 21.16 -2.59
C SER A 6 -4.28 22.06 -2.44
N GLN A 7 -3.58 22.00 -1.31
CA GLN A 7 -2.33 22.70 -1.06
C GLN A 7 -1.10 21.81 -1.34
N GLY A 8 -1.32 20.54 -1.73
CA GLY A 8 -0.26 19.57 -1.96
C GLY A 8 0.27 18.90 -0.70
N HIS A 9 -0.41 19.03 0.45
CA HIS A 9 -0.06 18.24 1.63
C HIS A 9 -0.58 16.82 1.49
N ILE A 10 0.25 15.86 1.88
CA ILE A 10 -0.06 14.44 1.82
C ILE A 10 -0.25 13.87 3.23
N ALA A 11 -1.26 13.01 3.38
CA ALA A 11 -1.52 12.24 4.58
C ALA A 11 -1.89 10.80 4.23
N GLY A 12 -1.51 9.87 5.11
CA GLY A 12 -1.80 8.45 4.95
C GLY A 12 -2.24 7.86 6.27
N GLY A 13 -3.14 6.89 6.21
CA GLY A 13 -3.69 6.26 7.41
C GLY A 13 -4.37 4.94 7.13
N THR A 14 -4.43 4.13 8.17
CA THR A 14 -5.06 2.81 8.19
C THR A 14 -5.91 2.67 9.44
N SER A 15 -7.01 1.93 9.33
CA SER A 15 -7.82 1.51 10.46
C SER A 15 -8.29 0.08 10.19
N THR A 16 -8.25 -0.78 11.20
CA THR A 16 -8.59 -2.19 11.08
C THR A 16 -8.98 -2.78 12.44
N ASN A 17 -9.81 -3.81 12.44
CA ASN A 17 -10.03 -4.67 13.60
C ASN A 17 -8.98 -5.80 13.70
N GLY A 18 -8.02 -5.89 12.78
CA GLY A 18 -6.96 -6.89 12.72
C GLY A 18 -7.43 -8.27 12.22
N ALA A 19 -6.58 -9.28 12.36
CA ALA A 19 -6.90 -10.64 11.93
C ALA A 19 -8.03 -11.27 12.77
N THR A 20 -8.89 -12.06 12.12
CA THR A 20 -9.90 -12.88 12.78
C THR A 20 -9.25 -13.90 13.71
N HIS A 21 -9.83 -14.13 14.89
CA HIS A 21 -9.33 -15.08 15.91
C HIS A 21 -7.89 -14.82 16.40
N LYS A 22 -7.37 -13.60 16.23
CA LYS A 22 -6.06 -13.21 16.76
C LYS A 22 -5.97 -13.43 18.27
N ILE A 23 -4.77 -13.78 18.73
CA ILE A 23 -4.44 -13.86 20.16
C ILE A 23 -4.72 -12.48 20.82
N PRO A 24 -5.35 -12.44 22.02
CA PRO A 24 -5.55 -11.19 22.74
C PRO A 24 -4.24 -10.41 22.90
N GLY A 25 -4.27 -9.12 22.54
CA GLY A 25 -3.08 -8.26 22.53
C GLY A 25 -2.27 -8.25 21.23
N ARG A 26 -2.61 -9.06 20.22
CA ARG A 26 -1.95 -9.03 18.91
C ARG A 26 -2.14 -7.69 18.21
N VAL A 27 -1.02 -7.10 17.78
CA VAL A 27 -0.93 -5.90 16.94
C VAL A 27 -0.32 -6.31 15.60
N GLY A 28 -0.99 -5.95 14.50
CA GLY A 28 -0.50 -6.21 13.14
C GLY A 28 0.26 -5.00 12.55
N ASP A 29 0.41 -4.99 11.24
CA ASP A 29 1.11 -3.97 10.46
C ASP A 29 0.45 -2.58 10.47
N SER A 30 -0.89 -2.53 10.51
CA SER A 30 -1.63 -1.28 10.27
C SER A 30 -1.17 -0.09 11.12
N PRO A 31 -1.04 -0.16 12.46
CA PRO A 31 -0.60 0.98 13.26
C PRO A 31 0.92 1.24 13.22
N ILE A 32 1.70 0.48 12.44
CA ILE A 32 3.16 0.59 12.40
C ILE A 32 3.57 1.51 11.24
N PRO A 33 4.18 2.68 11.52
CA PRO A 33 4.68 3.58 10.48
C PRO A 33 5.68 2.85 9.58
N GLY A 34 5.51 2.98 8.27
CA GLY A 34 6.36 2.28 7.30
C GLY A 34 5.85 0.91 6.91
N SER A 35 4.99 0.28 7.72
CA SER A 35 4.33 -0.95 7.34
C SER A 35 2.92 -0.71 6.82
N GLY A 36 1.98 -0.34 7.70
CA GLY A 36 0.58 -0.14 7.31
C GLY A 36 0.39 1.06 6.40
N ALA A 37 1.06 2.18 6.71
CA ALA A 37 1.11 3.34 5.84
C ALA A 37 2.41 4.13 6.03
N TYR A 38 2.82 4.84 4.98
CA TYR A 38 3.92 5.78 5.02
C TYR A 38 3.69 6.91 4.01
N VAL A 39 4.08 8.13 4.36
CA VAL A 39 3.99 9.29 3.48
C VAL A 39 5.24 10.15 3.60
N ASP A 40 5.68 10.70 2.48
CA ASP A 40 6.72 11.71 2.39
C ASP A 40 6.25 12.80 1.42
N ARG A 41 6.25 14.05 1.88
CA ARG A 41 5.82 15.24 1.13
C ARG A 41 6.62 15.49 -0.15
N HIS A 42 7.81 14.91 -0.29
CA HIS A 42 8.68 15.10 -1.45
C HIS A 42 8.61 13.93 -2.44
N VAL A 43 7.88 12.85 -2.09
CA VAL A 43 7.84 11.63 -2.90
C VAL A 43 6.42 11.19 -3.20
N GLY A 44 5.61 10.97 -2.17
CA GLY A 44 4.32 10.31 -2.28
C GLY A 44 3.97 9.53 -1.01
N GLY A 45 3.03 8.61 -1.14
CA GLY A 45 2.57 7.77 -0.04
C GLY A 45 2.17 6.38 -0.48
N ALA A 46 2.18 5.46 0.47
CA ALA A 46 1.76 4.08 0.29
C ALA A 46 0.96 3.59 1.51
N ALA A 47 0.03 2.67 1.28
CA ALA A 47 -0.73 2.00 2.31
C ALA A 47 -0.92 0.52 1.96
N ALA A 48 -0.65 -0.35 2.93
CA ALA A 48 -0.67 -1.80 2.78
C ALA A 48 -1.91 -2.42 3.41
N THR A 49 -2.27 -3.62 2.94
CA THR A 49 -3.31 -4.49 3.50
C THR A 49 -2.94 -5.95 3.24
N GLY A 50 -3.46 -6.88 4.06
CA GLY A 50 -3.22 -8.32 3.91
C GLY A 50 -2.83 -8.99 5.22
N ASP A 51 -1.95 -9.98 5.13
CA ASP A 51 -1.37 -10.68 6.29
C ASP A 51 -0.41 -9.76 7.04
N GLY A 52 -0.97 -8.99 7.97
CA GLY A 52 -0.21 -8.06 8.81
C GLY A 52 0.90 -8.69 9.64
N ASP A 53 0.87 -10.01 9.92
CA ASP A 53 1.92 -10.67 10.69
C ASP A 53 3.18 -10.89 9.84
N VAL A 54 3.01 -11.11 8.53
CA VAL A 54 4.11 -11.21 7.55
C VAL A 54 4.51 -9.82 7.06
N MET A 55 3.54 -9.02 6.60
CA MET A 55 3.76 -7.69 6.01
C MET A 55 4.58 -6.78 6.93
N MET A 56 4.33 -6.81 8.25
CA MET A 56 5.03 -5.96 9.21
C MET A 56 6.54 -6.15 9.29
N ARG A 57 7.05 -7.30 8.84
CA ARG A 57 8.48 -7.64 8.91
C ARG A 57 9.29 -6.96 7.82
N PHE A 58 8.62 -6.42 6.80
CA PHE A 58 9.25 -5.90 5.57
C PHE A 58 9.00 -4.42 5.31
N MET A 59 8.22 -3.74 6.15
CA MET A 59 7.89 -2.30 5.99
C MET A 59 7.45 -1.95 4.56
N PRO A 60 6.43 -2.64 3.99
CA PRO A 60 6.07 -2.53 2.58
C PRO A 60 5.70 -1.12 2.14
N ALA A 61 5.03 -0.33 2.99
CA ALA A 61 4.69 1.05 2.64
C ALA A 61 5.95 1.94 2.54
N LEU A 62 6.92 1.77 3.44
CA LEU A 62 8.21 2.47 3.37
C LEU A 62 8.99 2.06 2.12
N VAL A 63 9.13 0.74 1.87
CA VAL A 63 9.83 0.23 0.68
C VAL A 63 9.21 0.77 -0.61
N THR A 64 7.87 0.84 -0.66
CA THR A 64 7.15 1.41 -1.80
C THR A 64 7.47 2.91 -1.97
N VAL A 65 7.48 3.69 -0.89
CA VAL A 65 7.85 5.12 -0.97
C VAL A 65 9.32 5.29 -1.36
N GLU A 66 10.23 4.48 -0.86
CA GLU A 66 11.65 4.54 -1.25
C GLU A 66 11.89 4.08 -2.70
N GLY A 67 11.08 3.13 -3.19
CA GLY A 67 11.05 2.76 -4.61
C GLY A 67 10.64 3.93 -5.49
N MET A 68 9.59 4.67 -5.10
CA MET A 68 9.19 5.90 -5.78
C MET A 68 10.27 6.98 -5.70
N ARG A 69 10.93 7.14 -4.54
CA ARG A 69 12.07 8.06 -4.38
C ARG A 69 13.21 7.75 -5.37
N SER A 70 13.38 6.48 -5.69
CA SER A 70 14.38 5.99 -6.63
C SER A 70 13.93 6.08 -8.11
N GLY A 71 12.76 6.66 -8.38
CA GLY A 71 12.25 6.91 -9.72
C GLY A 71 11.31 5.82 -10.28
N LEU A 72 10.88 4.86 -9.47
CA LEU A 72 9.85 3.90 -9.89
C LEU A 72 8.46 4.55 -9.90
N SER A 73 7.58 4.10 -10.80
CA SER A 73 6.16 4.45 -10.72
C SER A 73 5.51 3.82 -9.47
N PRO A 74 4.39 4.38 -8.96
CA PRO A 74 3.70 3.83 -7.79
C PRO A 74 3.37 2.34 -7.91
N HIS A 75 2.94 1.89 -9.10
CA HIS A 75 2.67 0.47 -9.36
C HIS A 75 3.94 -0.38 -9.26
N LYS A 76 5.05 0.04 -9.91
CA LYS A 76 6.31 -0.72 -9.89
C LYS A 76 6.98 -0.74 -8.52
N ALA A 77 6.85 0.34 -7.76
CA ALA A 77 7.35 0.39 -6.39
C ALA A 77 6.57 -0.56 -5.46
N ALA A 78 5.24 -0.61 -5.60
CA ALA A 78 4.39 -1.53 -4.84
C ALA A 78 4.65 -3.00 -5.22
N GLU A 79 4.82 -3.28 -6.51
CA GLU A 79 5.18 -4.62 -7.02
C GLU A 79 6.53 -5.08 -6.46
N LEU A 80 7.54 -4.21 -6.44
CA LEU A 80 8.85 -4.50 -5.84
C LEU A 80 8.74 -4.87 -4.36
N ALA A 81 7.97 -4.10 -3.57
CA ALA A 81 7.81 -4.36 -2.14
C ALA A 81 7.16 -5.73 -1.88
N LEU A 82 6.12 -6.08 -2.63
CA LEU A 82 5.44 -7.37 -2.49
C LEU A 82 6.30 -8.53 -3.01
N PHE A 83 7.03 -8.33 -4.11
CA PHE A 83 7.95 -9.33 -4.64
C PHE A 83 9.02 -9.71 -3.61
N GLN A 84 9.59 -8.74 -2.90
CA GLN A 84 10.56 -8.99 -1.84
C GLN A 84 9.99 -9.85 -0.71
N ILE A 85 8.72 -9.67 -0.34
CA ILE A 85 8.05 -10.50 0.67
C ILE A 85 7.86 -11.92 0.15
N GLY A 86 7.37 -12.06 -1.09
CA GLY A 86 7.11 -13.35 -1.73
C GLY A 86 8.36 -14.23 -1.88
N MET A 87 9.55 -13.63 -1.96
CA MET A 87 10.82 -14.37 -1.93
C MET A 87 11.03 -15.18 -0.63
N TYR A 88 10.45 -14.75 0.49
CA TYR A 88 10.58 -15.43 1.79
C TYR A 88 9.30 -16.12 2.23
N TYR A 89 8.14 -15.60 1.82
CA TYR A 89 6.82 -16.09 2.21
C TYR A 89 5.95 -16.25 0.95
N PRO A 90 6.16 -17.28 0.11
CA PRO A 90 5.52 -17.39 -1.21
C PRO A 90 3.99 -17.58 -1.17
N GLU A 91 3.42 -17.89 -0.01
CA GLU A 91 1.97 -18.11 0.17
C GLU A 91 1.28 -16.92 0.86
N PHE A 92 1.98 -15.81 1.12
CA PHE A 92 1.38 -14.67 1.81
C PHE A 92 0.32 -13.98 0.94
N MET A 93 -0.66 -13.37 1.58
CA MET A 93 -1.63 -12.51 0.89
C MET A 93 -1.38 -11.05 1.26
N GLY A 94 -1.18 -10.18 0.28
CA GLY A 94 -0.84 -8.78 0.52
C GLY A 94 -1.12 -7.89 -0.67
N ALA A 95 -1.53 -6.65 -0.41
CA ALA A 95 -1.71 -5.64 -1.44
C ALA A 95 -1.28 -4.26 -0.93
N ILE A 96 -0.86 -3.42 -1.86
CA ILE A 96 -0.40 -2.06 -1.58
C ILE A 96 -1.06 -1.12 -2.58
N VAL A 97 -1.60 -0.01 -2.09
CA VAL A 97 -1.94 1.16 -2.91
C VAL A 97 -0.88 2.24 -2.69
N ALA A 98 -0.57 2.99 -3.72
CA ALA A 98 0.42 4.06 -3.69
C ALA A 98 0.01 5.23 -4.57
N THR A 99 0.50 6.41 -4.21
CA THR A 99 0.37 7.62 -5.02
C THR A 99 1.65 8.44 -4.92
N SER A 100 2.12 8.99 -6.05
CA SER A 100 3.22 9.95 -6.04
C SER A 100 2.70 11.34 -5.65
N ILE A 101 3.61 12.25 -5.29
CA ILE A 101 3.25 13.64 -4.97
C ILE A 101 2.66 14.40 -6.18
N THR A 102 2.90 13.91 -7.41
CA THR A 102 2.33 14.48 -8.63
C THR A 102 0.92 13.96 -8.94
N GLY A 103 0.40 13.02 -8.14
CA GLY A 103 -0.94 12.44 -8.28
C GLY A 103 -1.01 11.21 -9.20
N GLU A 104 0.13 10.65 -9.61
CA GLU A 104 0.15 9.33 -10.24
C GLU A 104 -0.25 8.28 -9.20
N VAL A 105 -1.20 7.42 -9.53
CA VAL A 105 -1.71 6.37 -8.64
C VAL A 105 -1.30 4.99 -9.14
N GLY A 106 -1.14 4.05 -8.23
CA GLY A 106 -0.87 2.66 -8.58
C GLY A 106 -1.16 1.71 -7.42
N ALA A 107 -1.23 0.43 -7.74
CA ALA A 107 -1.38 -0.62 -6.75
C ALA A 107 -0.69 -1.90 -7.25
N ALA A 108 -0.38 -2.81 -6.33
CA ALA A 108 0.05 -4.16 -6.64
C ALA A 108 -0.49 -5.12 -5.57
N CYS A 109 -0.54 -6.41 -5.89
CA CYS A 109 -1.05 -7.43 -4.98
C CYS A 109 -0.40 -8.80 -5.23
N HIS A 110 -0.38 -9.61 -4.18
CA HIS A 110 0.16 -10.96 -4.15
C HIS A 110 -0.82 -11.94 -3.49
N GLY A 111 -0.98 -13.14 -4.07
CA GLY A 111 -1.77 -14.23 -3.51
C GLY A 111 -3.30 -14.09 -3.61
N PHE A 112 -3.81 -13.06 -4.29
CA PHE A 112 -5.23 -12.95 -4.65
C PHE A 112 -5.41 -13.18 -6.16
N ASP A 113 -6.64 -13.26 -6.68
CA ASP A 113 -6.85 -13.23 -8.13
C ASP A 113 -6.65 -11.81 -8.68
N LYS A 114 -7.25 -10.84 -7.99
CA LYS A 114 -7.26 -9.42 -8.36
C LYS A 114 -7.47 -8.55 -7.13
N PHE A 115 -7.01 -7.30 -7.21
CA PHE A 115 -7.16 -6.34 -6.13
C PHE A 115 -7.85 -5.05 -6.62
N PRO A 116 -9.12 -4.84 -6.21
CA PRO A 116 -9.82 -3.59 -6.49
C PRO A 116 -9.42 -2.50 -5.47
N TYR A 117 -9.28 -1.27 -5.94
CA TYR A 117 -9.02 -0.09 -5.10
C TYR A 117 -9.72 1.15 -5.65
N SER A 118 -10.12 2.05 -4.76
CA SER A 118 -10.85 3.27 -5.11
C SER A 118 -9.91 4.46 -5.31
N VAL A 119 -10.14 5.22 -6.37
CA VAL A 119 -9.45 6.48 -6.67
C VAL A 119 -10.49 7.58 -6.90
N ALA A 120 -10.25 8.74 -6.30
CA ALA A 120 -11.03 9.95 -6.51
C ALA A 120 -10.08 11.13 -6.67
N ASN A 121 -10.25 11.89 -7.75
CA ASN A 121 -9.46 13.09 -8.03
C ASN A 121 -10.28 14.03 -8.96
N PRO A 122 -9.83 15.26 -9.22
CA PRO A 122 -10.58 16.22 -10.03
C PRO A 122 -10.77 15.83 -11.51
N THR A 123 -9.96 14.92 -12.06
CA THR A 123 -10.09 14.45 -13.44
C THR A 123 -11.10 13.32 -13.58
N LEU A 124 -11.44 12.65 -12.48
CA LEU A 124 -12.47 11.62 -12.40
C LEU A 124 -13.81 12.25 -11.96
N GLN A 125 -14.91 11.86 -12.61
CA GLN A 125 -16.25 12.23 -12.17
C GLN A 125 -16.68 11.36 -10.98
N GLY A 126 -16.18 11.69 -9.79
CA GLY A 126 -16.48 10.96 -8.56
C GLY A 126 -15.44 9.88 -8.23
N VAL A 127 -15.91 8.77 -7.64
CA VAL A 127 -15.05 7.64 -7.25
C VAL A 127 -15.00 6.63 -8.39
N SER A 128 -13.80 6.27 -8.82
CA SER A 128 -13.56 5.17 -9.76
C SER A 128 -12.92 3.99 -9.03
N VAL A 129 -13.41 2.78 -9.29
CA VAL A 129 -12.79 1.55 -8.81
C VAL A 129 -11.85 1.04 -9.90
N MET A 130 -10.57 1.01 -9.59
CA MET A 130 -9.51 0.46 -10.42
C MET A 130 -9.20 -0.96 -9.95
N GLU A 131 -8.63 -1.79 -10.82
CA GLU A 131 -8.28 -3.18 -10.50
C GLU A 131 -6.91 -3.51 -11.08
N VAL A 132 -6.13 -4.30 -10.33
CA VAL A 132 -4.88 -4.90 -10.78
C VAL A 132 -4.95 -6.42 -10.64
N LEU A 133 -4.38 -7.13 -11.60
CA LEU A 133 -4.14 -8.57 -11.48
C LEU A 133 -2.99 -8.80 -10.50
N CYS A 134 -3.15 -9.79 -9.64
CA CYS A 134 -2.09 -10.14 -8.69
C CYS A 134 -1.15 -11.16 -9.29
N PHE A 135 0.03 -11.25 -8.69
CA PHE A 135 1.03 -12.25 -9.00
C PHE A 135 1.28 -13.14 -7.78
N GLY A 136 1.97 -14.27 -7.98
CA GLY A 136 2.20 -15.26 -6.93
C GLY A 136 1.08 -16.27 -6.88
#